data_AF-A0A7V6SU55-F1
#
_entry.id   AF-A0A7V6SU55-F1
#
_cell.length_a   1.000
_cell.length_b   1.000
_cell.length_c   1.000
_cell.angle_alpha   90.00
_cell.angle_beta   90.00
_cell.angle_gamma   90.00
#
_symmetry.space_group_name_H-M   'P 1'
#
loop_
_entity.id
_entity.type
_entity.pdbx_description
1 polymer ?
#
loop_
_entity_poly.entity_id
_entity_poly.type
_entity_poly.pdbx_seq_one_letter_code
_entity_poly.pdbx_strand_id
1 'polypeptide(L)'
;MSIREGLTYDDVLLLPKESSVTPDQAELGTKLTKKISLNVPLISAGMDTVTESQMAVAMARAGGIGFIHKSMSIDEQAIEVDRVKRSEHGVITDPFYLYPDNLVEDALELMSRYRISGVPIVDENMVLKGILTNRDIRFERDPSKRIDEVMTKENLLTGKADTSLEEAEKILRTRKVEKLPLVDAHFKLKGLITIKDIEKVVLFPQRATDASGRLLAGAAVGIGADMKERVDRLVKGQVDVLVLDSAHGFSKNVVDALKWIKANYDVQVVAGNIATADAAEALIEAGADALKVGIGPGSICTTRVVAGVGVPQLTAIMDVVAIAREKGVPVIADGGIKYSGDIVKALAAGADTVMLGSLLAGTDESPGERVIYKGRSFKTYRGMGSLAAMEAGSKDRYFQTDSKKLVPEGVEGRVPYVG
;
A
#
# COMPACT_ATOMS: atom_id res chain seq x y z
N MET A 1 -6.68 15.77 38.73
CA MET A 1 -6.99 15.09 37.46
C MET A 1 -8.49 15.18 37.26
N SER A 2 -8.96 15.96 36.27
CA SER A 2 -10.39 15.98 35.92
C SER A 2 -10.65 14.80 35.00
N ILE A 3 -11.55 13.91 35.39
CA ILE A 3 -12.02 12.81 34.54
C ILE A 3 -12.93 13.45 33.49
N ARG A 4 -12.54 13.35 32.21
CA ARG A 4 -13.31 13.84 31.07
C ARG A 4 -14.17 12.72 30.51
N GLU A 5 -15.41 13.03 30.18
CA GLU A 5 -16.30 12.13 29.45
C GLU A 5 -15.87 11.99 27.98
N GLY A 6 -15.95 10.77 27.45
CA GLY A 6 -15.66 10.48 26.04
C GLY A 6 -16.63 9.47 25.48
N LEU A 7 -16.87 9.56 24.17
CA LEU A 7 -17.81 8.75 23.41
C LEU A 7 -17.07 7.89 22.39
N THR A 8 -17.62 6.72 22.13
CA THR A 8 -17.21 5.81 21.06
C THR A 8 -18.34 5.64 20.03
N TYR A 9 -18.11 4.81 19.02
CA TYR A 9 -19.06 4.63 17.92
C TYR A 9 -20.45 4.14 18.38
N ASP A 10 -20.51 3.23 19.35
CA ASP A 10 -21.77 2.65 19.83
C ASP A 10 -22.63 3.65 20.61
N ASP A 11 -22.04 4.73 21.13
CA ASP A 11 -22.76 5.72 21.95
C ASP A 11 -23.57 6.72 21.11
N VAL A 12 -23.38 6.72 19.78
CA VAL A 12 -23.93 7.75 18.89
C VAL A 12 -24.63 7.18 17.66
N LEU A 13 -25.56 7.96 17.11
CA LEU A 13 -26.14 7.79 15.78
C LEU A 13 -26.06 9.11 15.02
N LEU A 14 -25.94 9.04 13.69
CA LEU A 14 -26.02 10.22 12.84
C LEU A 14 -27.48 10.56 12.57
N LEU A 15 -27.83 11.83 12.72
CA LEU A 15 -29.18 12.32 12.43
C LEU A 15 -29.37 12.43 10.90
N PRO A 16 -30.45 11.85 10.33
CA PRO A 16 -30.81 12.08 8.94
C PRO A 16 -31.03 13.57 8.66
N LYS A 17 -30.67 14.01 7.47
CA LYS A 17 -30.90 15.38 6.97
C LYS A 17 -31.49 15.33 5.56
N GLU A 18 -32.02 16.45 5.11
CA GLU A 18 -32.43 16.62 3.72
C GLU A 18 -31.25 16.32 2.77
N SER A 19 -31.51 15.57 1.70
CA SER A 19 -30.50 15.22 0.69
C SER A 19 -31.11 15.35 -0.70
N SER A 20 -30.39 16.00 -1.60
CA SER A 20 -30.66 16.03 -3.04
C SER A 20 -29.76 15.08 -3.83
N VAL A 21 -28.91 14.30 -3.14
CA VAL A 21 -27.91 13.39 -3.72
C VAL A 21 -28.33 11.95 -3.44
N THR A 22 -28.26 11.09 -4.47
CA THR A 22 -28.48 9.64 -4.33
C THR A 22 -27.16 8.91 -4.02
N PRO A 23 -27.20 7.71 -3.38
CA PRO A 23 -25.97 7.00 -3.00
C PRO A 23 -24.99 6.73 -4.14
N ASP A 24 -25.48 6.51 -5.36
CA ASP A 24 -24.67 6.31 -6.57
C ASP A 24 -23.97 7.58 -7.09
N GLN A 25 -24.45 8.75 -6.67
CA GLN A 25 -23.85 10.06 -6.97
C GLN A 25 -22.85 10.51 -5.90
N ALA A 26 -22.72 9.78 -4.79
CA ALA A 26 -21.82 10.15 -3.72
C ALA A 26 -20.36 9.92 -4.13
N GLU A 27 -19.56 10.99 -4.09
CA GLU A 27 -18.13 10.92 -4.34
C GLU A 27 -17.38 10.50 -3.06
N LEU A 28 -16.59 9.44 -3.16
CA LEU A 28 -15.81 8.88 -2.04
C LEU A 28 -14.34 9.31 -2.06
N GLY A 29 -13.96 10.16 -3.03
CA GLY A 29 -12.61 10.68 -3.14
C GLY A 29 -12.18 11.42 -1.88
N THR A 30 -10.95 11.17 -1.43
CA THR A 30 -10.42 11.73 -0.18
C THR A 30 -8.92 11.96 -0.25
N LYS A 31 -8.36 12.59 0.80
CA LYS A 31 -6.92 12.79 0.96
C LYS A 31 -6.38 11.86 2.03
N LEU A 32 -5.42 11.02 1.67
CA LEU A 32 -4.63 10.27 2.64
C LEU A 32 -3.58 11.17 3.29
N THR A 33 -2.95 12.02 2.49
CA THR A 33 -1.98 13.04 2.91
C THR A 33 -2.22 14.33 2.14
N LYS A 34 -1.43 15.37 2.40
CA LYS A 34 -1.50 16.62 1.63
C LYS A 34 -1.27 16.42 0.12
N LYS A 35 -0.43 15.45 -0.27
CA LYS A 35 -0.07 15.16 -1.67
C LYS A 35 -0.75 13.91 -2.25
N ILE A 36 -1.20 12.98 -1.42
CA ILE A 36 -1.76 11.69 -1.87
C ILE A 36 -3.28 11.68 -1.68
N SER A 37 -3.99 11.49 -2.79
CA SER A 37 -5.44 11.28 -2.82
C SER A 37 -5.78 9.80 -3.03
N LEU A 38 -6.92 9.39 -2.49
CA LEU A 38 -7.53 8.07 -2.69
C LEU A 38 -8.91 8.25 -3.30
N ASN A 39 -9.41 7.24 -4.00
CA ASN A 39 -10.75 7.24 -4.57
C ASN A 39 -11.80 6.68 -3.59
N VAL A 40 -11.34 5.98 -2.55
CA VAL A 40 -12.16 5.41 -1.48
C VAL A 40 -11.45 5.63 -0.13
N PRO A 41 -12.15 6.00 0.96
CA PRO A 41 -11.53 6.37 2.23
C PRO A 41 -11.16 5.17 3.11
N LEU A 42 -10.73 4.06 2.50
CA LEU A 42 -10.42 2.80 3.18
C LEU A 42 -8.95 2.44 2.99
N ILE A 43 -8.27 2.15 4.08
CA ILE A 43 -6.88 1.68 4.06
C ILE A 43 -6.70 0.43 4.92
N SER A 44 -5.81 -0.48 4.52
CA SER A 44 -5.53 -1.70 5.30
C SER A 44 -4.38 -1.50 6.28
N ALA A 45 -4.54 -2.04 7.49
CA ALA A 45 -3.57 -1.89 8.56
C ALA A 45 -2.25 -2.64 8.28
N GLY A 46 -1.12 -2.04 8.67
CA GLY A 46 0.22 -2.63 8.59
C GLY A 46 0.46 -3.72 9.63
N MET A 47 -0.28 -4.82 9.51
CA MET A 47 -0.21 -5.98 10.40
C MET A 47 0.08 -7.25 9.61
N ASP A 48 0.82 -8.16 10.23
CA ASP A 48 1.26 -9.45 9.65
C ASP A 48 0.14 -10.46 9.37
N THR A 49 -1.09 -10.14 9.77
CA THR A 49 -2.31 -10.90 9.49
C THR A 49 -3.33 -10.09 8.68
N VAL A 50 -2.91 -8.95 8.11
CA VAL A 50 -3.78 -8.06 7.34
C VAL A 50 -3.16 -7.68 6.00
N THR A 51 -1.92 -7.19 5.96
CA THR A 51 -1.40 -6.56 4.73
C THR A 51 0.01 -6.97 4.35
N GLU A 52 0.10 -7.77 3.29
CA GLU A 52 1.27 -7.94 2.42
C GLU A 52 0.92 -7.45 1.00
N SER A 53 1.75 -7.71 -0.01
CA SER A 53 1.57 -7.21 -1.38
C SER A 53 0.23 -7.59 -2.00
N GLN A 54 -0.31 -8.78 -1.73
CA GLN A 54 -1.60 -9.20 -2.30
C GLN A 54 -2.75 -8.30 -1.83
N MET A 55 -2.88 -8.10 -0.50
CA MET A 55 -3.83 -7.16 0.07
C MET A 55 -3.57 -5.73 -0.41
N ALA A 56 -2.32 -5.27 -0.42
CA ALA A 56 -2.01 -3.91 -0.85
C ALA A 56 -2.39 -3.64 -2.32
N VAL A 57 -2.17 -4.61 -3.21
CA VAL A 57 -2.62 -4.54 -4.61
C VAL A 57 -4.15 -4.52 -4.69
N ALA A 58 -4.84 -5.36 -3.93
CA ALA A 58 -6.31 -5.39 -3.92
C ALA A 58 -6.91 -4.07 -3.40
N MET A 59 -6.37 -3.53 -2.31
CA MET A 59 -6.78 -2.23 -1.77
C MET A 59 -6.55 -1.09 -2.75
N ALA A 60 -5.37 -1.04 -3.37
CA ALA A 60 -5.05 -0.02 -4.36
C ALA A 60 -5.97 -0.13 -5.59
N ARG A 61 -6.27 -1.34 -6.09
CA ARG A 61 -7.24 -1.55 -7.18
C ARG A 61 -8.66 -1.10 -6.83
N ALA A 62 -9.07 -1.29 -5.58
CA ALA A 62 -10.36 -0.84 -5.07
C ALA A 62 -10.42 0.67 -4.80
N GLY A 63 -9.31 1.40 -4.96
CA GLY A 63 -9.22 2.85 -4.76
C GLY A 63 -8.78 3.31 -3.38
N GLY A 64 -8.44 2.37 -2.50
CA GLY A 64 -7.79 2.62 -1.22
C GLY A 64 -6.26 2.47 -1.30
N ILE A 65 -5.63 2.11 -0.19
CA ILE A 65 -4.20 1.76 -0.14
C ILE A 65 -3.96 0.72 0.97
N GLY A 66 -2.95 -0.14 0.79
CA GLY A 66 -2.48 -1.01 1.86
C GLY A 66 -1.11 -0.61 2.40
N PHE A 67 -0.93 -0.72 3.71
CA PHE A 67 0.35 -0.54 4.38
C PHE A 67 1.02 -1.89 4.65
N ILE A 68 2.17 -2.15 4.03
CA ILE A 68 2.94 -3.37 4.29
C ILE A 68 3.50 -3.33 5.72
N HIS A 69 3.29 -4.40 6.50
CA HIS A 69 3.78 -4.48 7.87
C HIS A 69 5.31 -4.57 7.95
N LYS A 70 5.87 -4.32 9.15
CA LYS A 70 7.32 -4.34 9.40
C LYS A 70 7.84 -5.58 10.11
N SER A 71 6.98 -6.53 10.48
CA SER A 71 7.32 -7.84 11.08
C SER A 71 7.99 -8.81 10.07
N MET A 72 9.01 -8.32 9.36
CA MET A 72 9.82 -9.04 8.38
C MET A 72 11.16 -8.29 8.21
N SER A 73 12.13 -8.89 7.52
CA SER A 73 13.40 -8.21 7.24
C SER A 73 13.21 -6.94 6.39
N ILE A 74 14.21 -6.06 6.38
CA ILE A 74 14.20 -4.83 5.57
C ILE A 74 14.06 -5.16 4.08
N ASP A 75 14.81 -6.15 3.60
CA ASP A 75 14.78 -6.56 2.19
C ASP A 75 13.45 -7.21 1.81
N GLU A 76 12.88 -8.08 2.65
CA GLU A 76 11.56 -8.66 2.40
C GLU A 76 10.47 -7.59 2.30
N GLN A 77 10.48 -6.60 3.20
CA GLN A 77 9.51 -5.51 3.16
C GLN A 77 9.66 -4.66 1.89
N ALA A 78 10.90 -4.40 1.47
CA ALA A 78 11.18 -3.69 0.23
C ALA A 78 10.74 -4.49 -1.01
N ILE A 79 10.88 -5.82 -0.99
CA ILE A 79 10.38 -6.71 -2.04
C ILE A 79 8.86 -6.68 -2.10
N GLU A 80 8.16 -6.69 -0.97
CA GLU A 80 6.70 -6.55 -0.94
C GLU A 80 6.24 -5.23 -1.54
N VAL A 81 6.88 -4.11 -1.22
CA VAL A 81 6.60 -2.81 -1.85
C VAL A 81 6.87 -2.86 -3.35
N ASP A 82 8.01 -3.38 -3.78
CA ASP A 82 8.37 -3.50 -5.20
C ASP A 82 7.32 -4.35 -5.96
N ARG A 83 6.82 -5.45 -5.37
CA ARG A 83 5.72 -6.25 -5.93
C ARG A 83 4.46 -5.42 -6.17
N VAL A 84 4.08 -4.55 -5.22
CA VAL A 84 2.92 -3.65 -5.42
C VAL A 84 3.20 -2.65 -6.54
N LYS A 85 4.34 -1.96 -6.49
CA LYS A 85 4.68 -0.93 -7.49
C LYS A 85 4.82 -1.51 -8.90
N ARG A 86 5.20 -2.79 -9.02
CA ARG A 86 5.33 -3.50 -10.31
C ARG A 86 4.07 -4.23 -10.75
N SER A 87 3.04 -4.31 -9.90
CA SER A 87 1.86 -5.11 -10.18
C SER A 87 1.08 -4.59 -11.39
N GLU A 88 1.06 -3.27 -11.59
CA GLU A 88 0.46 -2.58 -12.72
C GLU A 88 1.34 -1.40 -13.11
N HIS A 89 1.61 -1.28 -14.42
CA HIS A 89 2.28 -0.11 -14.96
C HIS A 89 1.37 0.47 -16.03
N GLY A 90 0.99 1.74 -15.92
CA GLY A 90 0.33 2.40 -17.05
C GLY A 90 1.26 2.42 -18.26
N VAL A 91 2.45 2.98 -18.09
CA VAL A 91 3.54 2.92 -19.06
C VAL A 91 4.77 2.38 -18.35
N ILE A 92 5.36 1.29 -18.86
CA ILE A 92 6.62 0.78 -18.33
C ILE A 92 7.74 1.66 -18.89
N THR A 93 8.29 2.58 -18.10
CA THR A 93 9.32 3.54 -18.54
C THR A 93 10.74 2.97 -18.56
N ASP A 94 10.98 1.88 -17.85
CA ASP A 94 12.26 1.16 -17.83
C ASP A 94 12.02 -0.34 -18.06
N PRO A 95 11.64 -0.73 -19.29
CA PRO A 95 11.37 -2.12 -19.61
C PRO A 95 12.67 -2.91 -19.64
N PHE A 96 12.65 -4.15 -19.12
CA PHE A 96 13.74 -5.08 -19.37
C PHE A 96 13.93 -5.27 -20.88
N TYR A 97 15.18 -5.26 -21.33
CA TYR A 97 15.54 -5.45 -22.73
C TYR A 97 16.70 -6.43 -22.84
N LEU A 98 16.87 -7.00 -24.03
CA LEU A 98 18.01 -7.86 -24.39
C LEU A 98 18.61 -7.38 -25.70
N TYR A 99 19.77 -7.93 -26.05
CA TYR A 99 20.48 -7.64 -27.29
C TYR A 99 20.25 -8.75 -28.32
N PRO A 100 20.41 -8.47 -29.63
CA PRO A 100 20.28 -9.49 -30.68
C PRO A 100 21.20 -10.71 -30.48
N ASP A 101 22.33 -10.51 -29.81
CA ASP A 101 23.37 -11.51 -29.60
C ASP A 101 23.13 -12.40 -28.37
N ASN A 102 22.19 -12.02 -27.50
CA ASN A 102 21.75 -12.86 -26.40
C ASN A 102 21.11 -14.14 -26.93
N LEU A 103 21.09 -15.17 -26.08
CA LEU A 103 20.52 -16.46 -26.41
C LEU A 103 19.04 -16.53 -26.03
N VAL A 104 18.29 -17.46 -26.65
CA VAL A 104 16.90 -17.72 -26.29
C VAL A 104 16.78 -18.15 -24.82
N GLU A 105 17.78 -18.87 -24.27
CA GLU A 105 17.84 -19.19 -22.83
C GLU A 105 17.87 -17.95 -21.92
N ASP A 106 18.61 -16.90 -22.28
CA ASP A 106 18.66 -15.64 -21.51
C ASP A 106 17.25 -15.02 -21.42
N ALA A 107 16.54 -15.03 -22.55
CA ALA A 107 15.18 -14.54 -22.62
C ALA A 107 14.22 -15.40 -21.79
N LEU A 108 14.32 -16.73 -21.87
CA LEU A 108 13.50 -17.65 -21.09
C LEU A 108 13.71 -17.47 -19.58
N GLU A 109 14.96 -17.31 -19.14
CA GLU A 109 15.28 -17.04 -17.74
C GLU A 109 14.65 -15.72 -17.29
N LEU A 110 14.85 -14.65 -18.04
CA LEU A 110 14.33 -13.33 -17.73
C LEU A 110 12.79 -13.33 -17.69
N MET A 111 12.15 -13.93 -18.70
CA MET A 111 10.69 -14.04 -18.79
C MET A 111 10.10 -14.88 -17.66
N SER A 112 10.76 -15.98 -17.27
CA SER A 112 10.34 -16.82 -16.14
C SER A 112 10.50 -16.09 -14.81
N ARG A 113 11.67 -15.48 -14.59
CA ARG A 113 12.03 -14.78 -13.35
C ARG A 113 11.11 -13.59 -13.08
N TYR A 114 10.85 -12.77 -14.09
CA TYR A 114 10.05 -11.55 -13.95
C TYR A 114 8.58 -11.73 -14.38
N ARG A 115 8.19 -12.94 -14.82
CA ARG A 115 6.83 -13.27 -15.30
C ARG A 115 6.33 -12.34 -16.41
N ILE A 116 7.23 -11.91 -17.29
CA ILE A 116 6.89 -11.05 -18.43
C ILE A 116 6.73 -11.90 -19.70
N SER A 117 5.75 -11.56 -20.55
CA SER A 117 5.42 -12.35 -21.74
C SER A 117 6.08 -11.84 -23.03
N GLY A 118 7.01 -10.90 -22.91
CA GLY A 118 7.80 -10.42 -24.04
C GLY A 118 8.79 -9.33 -23.65
N VAL A 119 9.84 -9.22 -24.43
CA VAL A 119 11.07 -8.48 -24.15
C VAL A 119 11.46 -7.69 -25.41
N PRO A 120 11.51 -6.35 -25.34
CA PRO A 120 12.11 -5.52 -26.38
C PRO A 120 13.58 -5.86 -26.61
N ILE A 121 14.01 -5.89 -27.87
CA ILE A 121 15.39 -6.16 -28.26
C ILE A 121 16.01 -4.87 -28.81
N VAL A 122 17.14 -4.44 -28.25
CA VAL A 122 17.79 -3.17 -28.58
C VAL A 122 19.26 -3.37 -28.96
N ASP A 123 19.85 -2.41 -29.66
CA ASP A 123 21.32 -2.35 -29.81
C ASP A 123 22.01 -1.62 -28.65
N GLU A 124 23.34 -1.54 -28.71
CA GLU A 124 24.21 -0.81 -27.78
C GLU A 124 23.85 0.67 -27.61
N ASN A 125 23.11 1.27 -28.55
CA ASN A 125 22.67 2.66 -28.51
C ASN A 125 21.21 2.82 -28.04
N MET A 126 20.59 1.74 -27.54
CA MET A 126 19.18 1.61 -27.14
C MET A 126 18.18 1.71 -28.30
N VAL A 127 18.62 1.58 -29.55
CA VAL A 127 17.72 1.59 -30.71
C VAL A 127 16.98 0.26 -30.78
N LEU A 128 15.64 0.33 -30.83
CA LEU A 128 14.80 -0.87 -30.90
C LEU A 128 15.06 -1.62 -32.22
N LYS A 129 15.44 -2.90 -32.12
CA LYS A 129 15.66 -3.80 -33.27
C LYS A 129 14.56 -4.83 -33.43
N GLY A 130 13.84 -5.15 -32.35
CA GLY A 130 12.78 -6.14 -32.40
C GLY A 130 12.05 -6.31 -31.08
N ILE A 131 11.14 -7.28 -31.05
CA ILE A 131 10.53 -7.77 -29.83
C ILE A 131 10.48 -9.29 -29.87
N LEU A 132 10.81 -9.91 -28.75
CA LEU A 132 10.64 -11.35 -28.54
C LEU A 132 9.46 -11.58 -27.61
N THR A 133 8.53 -12.46 -27.98
CA THR A 133 7.33 -12.74 -27.19
C THR A 133 7.16 -14.23 -26.92
N ASN A 134 6.30 -14.58 -25.96
CA ASN A 134 5.90 -15.97 -25.71
C ASN A 134 5.48 -16.72 -26.98
N ARG A 135 4.90 -16.04 -27.97
CA ARG A 135 4.46 -16.66 -29.22
C ARG A 135 5.65 -17.14 -30.07
N ASP A 136 6.74 -16.38 -30.06
CA ASP A 136 7.93 -16.62 -30.88
C ASP A 136 8.74 -17.79 -30.30
N ILE A 137 8.84 -17.87 -28.97
CA ILE A 137 9.57 -18.94 -28.27
C ILE A 137 8.78 -20.24 -28.10
N ARG A 138 7.43 -20.21 -28.17
CA ARG A 138 6.58 -21.39 -27.84
C ARG A 138 6.89 -22.63 -28.69
N PHE A 139 7.39 -22.42 -29.90
CA PHE A 139 7.72 -23.50 -30.85
C PHE A 139 9.23 -23.66 -31.06
N GLU A 140 10.05 -22.84 -30.40
CA GLU A 140 11.50 -22.96 -30.48
C GLU A 140 11.99 -24.04 -29.51
N ARG A 141 12.71 -25.02 -30.04
CA ARG A 141 13.21 -26.18 -29.27
C ARG A 141 14.69 -26.07 -28.96
N ASP A 142 15.39 -25.17 -29.63
CA ASP A 142 16.83 -24.94 -29.43
C ASP A 142 17.05 -23.65 -28.62
N PRO A 143 17.33 -23.77 -27.30
CA PRO A 143 17.55 -22.61 -26.44
C PRO A 143 18.90 -21.92 -26.71
N SER A 144 19.80 -22.54 -27.49
CA SER A 144 21.14 -22.01 -27.80
C SER A 144 21.17 -21.07 -29.01
N LYS A 145 20.04 -20.87 -29.69
CA LYS A 145 19.94 -19.90 -30.78
C LYS A 145 20.04 -18.47 -30.27
N ARG A 146 20.53 -17.59 -31.14
CA ARG A 146 20.53 -16.14 -30.91
C ARG A 146 19.11 -15.59 -31.03
N ILE A 147 18.80 -14.61 -30.20
CA ILE A 147 17.52 -13.89 -30.23
C ILE A 147 17.27 -13.27 -31.61
N ASP A 148 18.32 -12.78 -32.27
CA ASP A 148 18.22 -12.24 -33.62
C ASP A 148 17.60 -13.21 -34.63
N GLU A 149 17.72 -14.53 -34.43
CA GLU A 149 17.15 -15.51 -35.37
C GLU A 149 15.64 -15.75 -35.17
N VAL A 150 15.12 -15.39 -33.99
CA VAL A 150 13.77 -15.78 -33.54
C VAL A 150 12.85 -14.57 -33.33
N MET A 151 13.40 -13.40 -33.03
CA MET A 151 12.62 -12.20 -32.72
C MET A 151 11.81 -11.68 -33.91
N THR A 152 10.71 -10.98 -33.63
CA THR A 152 10.02 -10.19 -34.65
C THR A 152 10.84 -8.93 -34.95
N LYS A 153 11.22 -8.71 -36.22
CA LYS A 153 12.01 -7.55 -36.69
C LYS A 153 11.26 -6.64 -37.65
N GLU A 154 10.36 -7.22 -38.45
CA GLU A 154 9.65 -6.51 -39.50
C GLU A 154 8.28 -6.05 -39.01
N ASN A 155 7.83 -4.90 -39.52
CA ASN A 155 6.53 -4.31 -39.17
C ASN A 155 6.33 -4.13 -37.66
N LEU A 156 7.41 -3.78 -36.95
CA LEU A 156 7.35 -3.47 -35.52
C LEU A 156 6.34 -2.37 -35.26
N LEU A 157 5.26 -2.74 -34.60
CA LEU A 157 4.29 -1.78 -34.14
C LEU A 157 4.88 -1.06 -32.93
N THR A 158 5.03 0.25 -33.05
CA THR A 158 5.58 1.11 -32.00
C THR A 158 4.65 2.28 -31.73
N GLY A 159 4.68 2.77 -30.49
CA GLY A 159 4.08 4.05 -30.09
C GLY A 159 5.16 5.12 -29.96
N LYS A 160 4.75 6.39 -29.92
CA LYS A 160 5.63 7.48 -29.52
C LYS A 160 5.88 7.42 -28.01
N ALA A 161 6.98 8.01 -27.55
CA ALA A 161 7.32 8.07 -26.11
C ALA A 161 6.20 8.64 -25.22
N ASP A 162 5.34 9.52 -25.76
CA ASP A 162 4.23 10.17 -25.08
C ASP A 162 2.85 9.53 -25.35
N THR A 163 2.81 8.36 -25.98
CA THR A 163 1.54 7.66 -26.30
C THR A 163 0.75 7.35 -25.02
N SER A 164 -0.50 7.81 -24.98
CA SER A 164 -1.41 7.55 -23.87
C SER A 164 -1.90 6.11 -23.84
N LEU A 165 -2.40 5.65 -22.69
CA LEU A 165 -3.03 4.32 -22.56
C LEU A 165 -4.22 4.14 -23.51
N GLU A 166 -5.02 5.18 -23.72
CA GLU A 166 -6.19 5.17 -24.61
C GLU A 166 -5.80 5.05 -26.10
N GLU A 167 -4.74 5.75 -26.50
CA GLU A 167 -4.18 5.61 -27.85
C GLU A 167 -3.54 4.24 -28.04
N ALA A 168 -2.79 3.77 -27.04
CA ALA A 168 -2.19 2.44 -27.04
C ALA A 168 -3.26 1.35 -27.14
N GLU A 169 -4.39 1.45 -26.43
CA GLU A 169 -5.53 0.54 -26.57
C GLU A 169 -6.02 0.47 -28.01
N LYS A 170 -6.26 1.63 -28.65
CA LYS A 170 -6.71 1.68 -30.04
C LYS A 170 -5.71 1.02 -30.98
N ILE A 171 -4.42 1.26 -30.79
CA ILE A 171 -3.33 0.68 -31.59
C ILE A 171 -3.27 -0.84 -31.42
N LEU A 172 -3.18 -1.32 -30.18
CA LEU A 172 -3.09 -2.75 -29.83
C LEU A 172 -4.32 -3.51 -30.33
N ARG A 173 -5.53 -2.97 -30.13
CA ARG A 173 -6.79 -3.58 -30.58
C ARG A 173 -6.92 -3.65 -32.10
N THR A 174 -6.55 -2.58 -32.80
CA THR A 174 -6.62 -2.53 -34.27
C THR A 174 -5.65 -3.51 -34.91
N ARG A 175 -4.45 -3.63 -34.34
CA ARG A 175 -3.38 -4.49 -34.89
C ARG A 175 -3.36 -5.90 -34.29
N LYS A 176 -4.21 -6.18 -33.30
CA LYS A 176 -4.33 -7.48 -32.62
C LYS A 176 -2.99 -7.98 -32.05
N VAL A 177 -2.25 -7.08 -31.41
CA VAL A 177 -1.00 -7.40 -30.71
C VAL A 177 -1.15 -7.06 -29.23
N GLU A 178 -0.33 -7.70 -28.38
CA GLU A 178 -0.43 -7.56 -26.92
C GLU A 178 0.52 -6.52 -26.32
N LYS A 179 1.47 -6.02 -27.10
CA LYS A 179 2.60 -5.21 -26.63
C LYS A 179 2.90 -4.10 -27.60
N LEU A 180 3.20 -2.92 -27.07
CA LEU A 180 3.53 -1.71 -27.82
C LEU A 180 4.79 -1.08 -27.23
N PRO A 181 5.98 -1.35 -27.79
CA PRO A 181 7.18 -0.60 -27.47
C PRO A 181 7.00 0.88 -27.80
N LEU A 182 7.42 1.75 -26.89
CA LEU A 182 7.41 3.19 -27.08
C LEU A 182 8.81 3.67 -27.45
N VAL A 183 8.92 4.46 -28.49
CA VAL A 183 10.21 4.95 -29.01
C VAL A 183 10.23 6.48 -29.15
N ASP A 184 11.42 7.06 -29.06
CA ASP A 184 11.65 8.46 -29.39
C ASP A 184 11.86 8.69 -30.91
N ALA A 185 12.15 9.94 -31.29
CA ALA A 185 12.40 10.33 -32.68
C ALA A 185 13.62 9.64 -33.32
N HIS A 186 14.55 9.10 -32.53
CA HIS A 186 15.71 8.34 -33.00
C HIS A 186 15.49 6.82 -32.91
N PHE A 187 14.24 6.40 -32.71
CA PHE A 187 13.84 5.00 -32.55
C PHE A 187 14.47 4.31 -31.33
N LYS A 188 14.89 5.08 -30.32
CA LYS A 188 15.38 4.53 -29.06
C LYS A 188 14.23 4.12 -28.16
N LEU A 189 14.34 2.96 -27.54
CA LEU A 189 13.34 2.45 -26.61
C LEU A 189 13.21 3.38 -25.39
N LYS A 190 11.99 3.85 -25.13
CA LYS A 190 11.61 4.71 -24.00
C LYS A 190 10.59 4.07 -23.08
N GLY A 191 9.91 3.02 -23.54
CA GLY A 191 8.99 2.29 -22.68
C GLY A 191 8.28 1.15 -23.37
N LEU A 192 7.32 0.55 -22.65
CA LEU A 192 6.49 -0.54 -23.12
C LEU A 192 5.08 -0.43 -22.52
N ILE A 193 4.05 -0.56 -23.35
CA ILE A 193 2.66 -0.71 -22.90
C ILE A 193 2.18 -2.12 -23.26
N THR A 194 1.45 -2.76 -22.35
CA THR A 194 0.85 -4.09 -22.60
C THR A 194 -0.67 -4.04 -22.57
N ILE A 195 -1.32 -4.96 -23.31
CA ILE A 195 -2.77 -5.12 -23.29
C ILE A 195 -3.28 -5.45 -21.89
N LYS A 196 -2.50 -6.20 -21.10
CA LYS A 196 -2.85 -6.56 -19.72
C LYS A 196 -2.95 -5.33 -18.82
N ASP A 197 -2.09 -4.34 -19.02
CA ASP A 197 -2.14 -3.10 -18.24
C ASP A 197 -3.39 -2.28 -18.57
N ILE A 198 -3.80 -2.25 -19.85
CA ILE A 198 -5.04 -1.62 -20.29
C ILE A 198 -6.28 -2.37 -19.77
N GLU A 199 -6.29 -3.70 -19.83
CA GLU A 199 -7.38 -4.51 -19.28
C GLU A 199 -7.58 -4.24 -17.79
N LYS A 200 -6.49 -4.11 -17.02
CA LYS A 200 -6.55 -3.76 -15.61
C LYS A 200 -7.13 -2.37 -15.36
N VAL A 201 -6.80 -1.38 -16.21
CA VAL A 201 -7.39 -0.04 -16.13
C VAL A 201 -8.91 -0.07 -16.28
N VAL A 202 -9.41 -0.91 -17.18
CA VAL A 202 -10.85 -1.10 -17.40
C VAL A 202 -11.50 -1.88 -16.27
N LEU A 203 -10.84 -2.93 -15.77
CA LEU A 203 -11.34 -3.75 -14.66
C LEU A 203 -11.37 -2.98 -13.33
N PHE A 204 -10.41 -2.09 -13.11
CA PHE A 204 -10.24 -1.33 -11.87
C PHE A 204 -10.22 0.18 -12.18
N PRO A 205 -11.38 0.77 -12.54
CA PRO A 205 -11.47 2.18 -12.90
C PRO A 205 -11.20 3.11 -11.72
N GLN A 206 -11.48 2.65 -10.49
CA GLN A 206 -11.29 3.40 -9.25
C GLN A 206 -9.91 3.20 -8.62
N ARG A 207 -8.97 2.54 -9.29
CA ARG A 207 -7.65 2.23 -8.71
C ARG A 207 -6.91 3.51 -8.26
N ALA A 208 -6.21 3.41 -7.14
CA ALA A 208 -5.36 4.47 -6.61
C ALA A 208 -3.93 4.31 -7.12
N THR A 209 -3.46 5.28 -7.91
CA THR A 209 -2.14 5.24 -8.55
C THR A 209 -1.32 6.48 -8.27
N ASP A 210 0.00 6.34 -8.37
CA ASP A 210 0.92 7.47 -8.44
C ASP A 210 0.82 8.20 -9.78
N ALA A 211 1.58 9.31 -9.91
CA ALA A 211 1.62 10.11 -11.14
C ALA A 211 2.13 9.35 -12.38
N SER A 212 2.82 8.21 -12.19
CA SER A 212 3.31 7.33 -13.26
C SER A 212 2.31 6.21 -13.60
N GLY A 213 1.15 6.19 -12.95
CA GLY A 213 0.10 5.19 -13.18
C GLY A 213 0.36 3.83 -12.52
N ARG A 214 1.28 3.74 -11.55
CA ARG A 214 1.50 2.52 -10.76
C ARG A 214 0.67 2.55 -9.50
N LEU A 215 0.24 1.40 -9.01
CA LEU A 215 -0.54 1.32 -7.77
C LEU A 215 0.20 1.98 -6.59
N LEU A 216 -0.54 2.66 -5.72
CA LEU A 216 0.01 3.23 -4.49
C LEU A 216 0.37 2.13 -3.49
N ALA A 217 1.49 2.29 -2.79
CA ALA A 217 1.97 1.38 -1.75
C ALA A 217 2.38 2.16 -0.49
N GLY A 218 1.85 1.73 0.66
CA GLY A 218 2.28 2.21 1.97
C GLY A 218 3.18 1.20 2.68
N ALA A 219 4.01 1.64 3.61
CA ALA A 219 4.80 0.74 4.45
C ALA A 219 4.90 1.22 5.90
N ALA A 220 4.81 0.30 6.85
CA ALA A 220 5.00 0.58 8.27
C ALA A 220 6.49 0.61 8.63
N VAL A 221 6.87 1.54 9.50
CA VAL A 221 8.24 1.68 10.03
C VAL A 221 8.16 1.92 11.53
N GLY A 222 9.06 1.26 12.28
CA GLY A 222 9.19 1.44 13.71
C GLY A 222 10.15 2.57 14.07
N ILE A 223 10.48 2.70 15.36
CA ILE A 223 11.47 3.67 15.87
C ILE A 223 12.73 2.98 16.40
N GLY A 224 12.95 1.71 16.00
CA GLY A 224 14.11 0.92 16.38
C GLY A 224 15.41 1.37 15.70
N ALA A 225 16.50 0.70 16.04
CA ALA A 225 17.83 1.00 15.50
C ALA A 225 17.92 0.82 13.97
N ASP A 226 17.10 -0.08 13.41
CA ASP A 226 17.03 -0.39 11.97
C ASP A 226 16.20 0.61 11.15
N MET A 227 15.52 1.56 11.81
CA MET A 227 14.61 2.51 11.16
C MET A 227 15.26 3.22 9.97
N LYS A 228 16.48 3.74 10.13
CA LYS A 228 17.13 4.55 9.09
C LYS A 228 17.40 3.75 7.82
N GLU A 229 17.94 2.54 7.98
CA GLU A 229 18.20 1.63 6.88
C GLU A 229 16.90 1.16 6.20
N ARG A 230 15.88 0.86 7.01
CA ARG A 230 14.56 0.47 6.51
C ARG A 230 13.91 1.57 5.68
N VAL A 231 13.92 2.81 6.17
CA VAL A 231 13.41 3.98 5.43
C VAL A 231 14.16 4.15 4.11
N ASP A 232 15.49 4.11 4.13
CA ASP A 232 16.32 4.25 2.93
C ASP A 232 15.95 3.20 1.86
N ARG A 233 15.83 1.93 2.28
CA ARG A 233 15.48 0.83 1.38
C ARG A 233 14.09 0.98 0.78
N LEU A 234 13.11 1.35 1.60
CA LEU A 234 11.71 1.52 1.16
C LEU A 234 11.55 2.72 0.21
N VAL A 235 12.23 3.84 0.49
CA VAL A 235 12.22 5.01 -0.40
C VAL A 235 12.89 4.69 -1.73
N LYS A 236 14.02 3.96 -1.73
CA LYS A 236 14.63 3.45 -2.97
C LYS A 236 13.70 2.49 -3.73
N GLY A 237 12.89 1.71 -3.01
CA GLY A 237 11.80 0.88 -3.54
C GLY A 237 10.57 1.67 -4.00
N GLN A 238 10.60 3.01 -3.93
CA GLN A 238 9.54 3.91 -4.38
C GLN A 238 8.21 3.71 -3.64
N VAL A 239 8.28 3.47 -2.33
CA VAL A 239 7.11 3.57 -1.45
C VAL A 239 6.52 4.98 -1.53
N ASP A 240 5.19 5.09 -1.59
CA ASP A 240 4.52 6.38 -1.73
C ASP A 240 4.34 7.06 -0.37
N VAL A 241 4.08 6.27 0.67
CA VAL A 241 3.81 6.76 2.02
C VAL A 241 4.35 5.82 3.10
N LEU A 242 5.00 6.40 4.11
CA LEU A 242 5.43 5.68 5.30
C LEU A 242 4.44 5.92 6.44
N VAL A 243 4.18 4.90 7.26
CA VAL A 243 3.53 5.08 8.56
C VAL A 243 4.53 4.80 9.68
N LEU A 244 4.85 5.84 10.44
CA LEU A 244 5.66 5.71 11.65
C LEU A 244 4.75 5.18 12.76
N ASP A 245 4.83 3.88 13.03
CA ASP A 245 3.86 3.13 13.83
C ASP A 245 4.39 2.85 15.25
N SER A 246 3.89 3.62 16.22
CA SER A 246 4.20 3.46 17.64
C SER A 246 2.92 3.35 18.47
N ALA A 247 2.95 2.64 19.59
CA ALA A 247 1.84 2.65 20.56
C ALA A 247 1.65 4.03 21.21
N HIS A 248 2.71 4.86 21.26
CA HIS A 248 2.67 6.23 21.77
C HIS A 248 3.37 7.20 20.81
N GLY A 249 2.58 7.73 19.86
CA GLY A 249 3.06 8.66 18.84
C GLY A 249 3.55 10.00 19.38
N PHE A 250 3.11 10.40 20.58
CA PHE A 250 3.57 11.64 21.23
C PHE A 250 4.79 11.44 22.13
N SER A 251 5.64 10.46 21.81
CA SER A 251 6.93 10.30 22.45
C SER A 251 8.00 11.12 21.73
N LYS A 252 8.99 11.62 22.48
CA LYS A 252 10.13 12.36 21.92
C LYS A 252 10.83 11.59 20.79
N ASN A 253 10.98 10.27 20.95
CA ASN A 253 11.64 9.41 19.96
C ASN A 253 10.88 9.38 18.62
N VAL A 254 9.54 9.36 18.65
CA VAL A 254 8.71 9.41 17.43
C VAL A 254 8.83 10.78 16.77
N VAL A 255 8.78 11.86 17.55
CA VAL A 255 8.94 13.23 17.04
C VAL A 255 10.31 13.42 16.38
N ASP A 256 11.38 12.96 17.03
CA ASP A 256 12.75 13.09 16.51
C ASP A 256 12.97 12.20 15.27
N ALA A 257 12.37 11.00 15.24
CA ALA A 257 12.37 10.12 14.07
C ALA A 257 11.65 10.74 12.88
N LEU A 258 10.46 11.31 13.09
CA LEU A 258 9.70 12.00 12.06
C LEU A 258 10.51 13.16 11.46
N LYS A 259 11.09 14.02 12.30
CA LYS A 259 11.95 15.13 11.85
C LYS A 259 13.13 14.62 11.02
N TRP A 260 13.75 13.52 11.44
CA TRP A 260 14.85 12.92 10.68
C TRP A 260 14.39 12.43 9.29
N ILE A 261 13.26 11.72 9.20
CA ILE A 261 12.73 11.26 7.90
C ILE A 261 12.46 12.46 6.99
N LYS A 262 11.73 13.48 7.49
CA LYS A 262 11.37 14.68 6.73
C LYS A 262 12.58 15.51 6.31
N ALA A 263 13.69 15.46 7.04
CA ALA A 263 14.93 16.16 6.70
C ALA A 263 15.75 15.44 5.61
N ASN A 264 15.61 14.13 5.44
CA ASN A 264 16.45 13.33 4.55
C ASN A 264 15.74 12.86 3.28
N TYR A 265 14.40 12.82 3.28
CA TYR A 265 13.61 12.26 2.17
C TYR A 265 12.36 13.11 1.87
N ASP A 266 12.05 13.34 0.59
CA ASP A 266 10.75 13.88 0.15
C ASP A 266 9.73 12.73 -0.02
N VAL A 267 9.48 12.02 1.09
CA VAL A 267 8.43 10.99 1.18
C VAL A 267 7.30 11.49 2.07
N GLN A 268 6.09 11.02 1.81
CA GLN A 268 4.94 11.30 2.66
C GLN A 268 4.98 10.44 3.92
N VAL A 269 4.71 11.03 5.08
CA VAL A 269 4.79 10.35 6.38
C VAL A 269 3.50 10.55 7.18
N VAL A 270 2.83 9.45 7.48
CA VAL A 270 1.77 9.35 8.48
C VAL A 270 2.42 9.09 9.85
N ALA A 271 2.05 9.85 10.87
CA ALA A 271 2.57 9.67 12.23
C ALA A 271 1.46 9.30 13.23
N GLY A 272 1.72 8.30 14.07
CA GLY A 272 0.79 7.89 15.12
C GLY A 272 1.29 6.71 15.97
N ASN A 273 0.46 6.15 16.86
CA ASN A 273 -0.91 6.55 17.14
C ASN A 273 -0.96 7.67 18.19
N ILE A 274 -1.90 8.59 18.02
CA ILE A 274 -2.22 9.65 19.00
C ILE A 274 -3.70 9.63 19.35
N ALA A 275 -4.08 10.36 20.41
CA ALA A 275 -5.48 10.45 20.84
C ALA A 275 -5.84 11.82 21.44
N THR A 276 -4.98 12.83 21.31
CA THR A 276 -5.13 14.15 21.94
C THR A 276 -4.73 15.29 21.01
N ALA A 277 -5.27 16.48 21.26
CA ALA A 277 -4.95 17.71 20.53
C ALA A 277 -3.45 18.07 20.61
N ASP A 278 -2.86 18.05 21.81
CA ASP A 278 -1.44 18.40 22.01
C ASP A 278 -0.51 17.48 21.20
N ALA A 279 -0.84 16.19 21.14
CA ALA A 279 -0.10 15.23 20.34
C ALA A 279 -0.22 15.50 18.84
N ALA A 280 -1.39 15.95 18.38
CA ALA A 280 -1.62 16.35 17.01
C ALA A 280 -0.76 17.57 16.65
N GLU A 281 -0.79 18.61 17.48
CA GLU A 281 0.02 19.82 17.29
C GLU A 281 1.51 19.49 17.16
N ALA A 282 2.05 18.72 18.11
CA ALA A 282 3.45 18.35 18.12
C ALA A 282 3.89 17.55 16.88
N LEU A 283 3.07 16.61 16.41
CA LEU A 283 3.39 15.82 15.20
C LEU A 283 3.26 16.65 13.92
N ILE A 284 2.30 17.57 13.85
CA ILE A 284 2.17 18.48 12.71
C ILE A 284 3.37 19.42 12.64
N GLU A 285 3.80 20.02 13.76
CA GLU A 285 4.99 20.87 13.83
C GLU A 285 6.28 20.11 13.47
N ALA A 286 6.34 18.82 13.78
CA ALA A 286 7.44 17.94 13.41
C ALA A 286 7.45 17.56 11.91
N GLY A 287 6.38 17.87 11.16
CA GLY A 287 6.30 17.69 9.72
C GLY A 287 5.49 16.48 9.25
N ALA A 288 4.58 15.94 10.08
CA ALA A 288 3.67 14.87 9.66
C ALA A 288 2.78 15.34 8.49
N ASP A 289 2.67 14.52 7.44
CA ASP A 289 1.79 14.80 6.30
C ASP A 289 0.35 14.35 6.54
N ALA A 290 0.15 13.45 7.52
CA ALA A 290 -1.14 13.01 8.05
C ALA A 290 -0.98 12.41 9.46
N LEU A 291 -2.07 12.34 10.21
CA LEU A 291 -2.09 11.83 11.60
C LEU A 291 -2.90 10.54 11.72
N LYS A 292 -2.35 9.55 12.43
CA LYS A 292 -3.06 8.29 12.73
C LYS A 292 -3.57 8.27 14.17
N VAL A 293 -4.88 8.12 14.34
CA VAL A 293 -5.59 8.34 15.59
C VAL A 293 -6.19 7.05 16.14
N GLY A 294 -5.88 6.76 17.40
CA GLY A 294 -6.53 5.69 18.16
C GLY A 294 -5.58 4.98 19.11
N ILE A 295 -5.86 5.06 20.42
CA ILE A 295 -5.10 4.34 21.45
C ILE A 295 -6.03 3.36 22.17
N GLY A 296 -5.76 2.07 21.96
CA GLY A 296 -6.52 0.95 22.50
C GLY A 296 -7.93 0.67 21.95
N PRO A 297 -8.44 1.23 20.83
CA PRO A 297 -9.79 0.91 20.34
C PRO A 297 -9.86 -0.43 19.59
N GLY A 298 -8.71 -0.98 19.18
CA GLY A 298 -8.64 -2.17 18.34
C GLY A 298 -9.25 -3.41 19.01
N SER A 299 -9.94 -4.25 18.23
CA SER A 299 -10.65 -5.45 18.69
C SER A 299 -9.77 -6.48 19.41
N ILE A 300 -8.46 -6.41 19.21
CA ILE A 300 -7.44 -7.32 19.74
C ILE A 300 -6.39 -6.59 20.59
N CYS A 301 -6.61 -5.31 20.88
CA CYS A 301 -5.71 -4.50 21.68
C CYS A 301 -6.16 -4.52 23.14
N THR A 302 -5.23 -4.75 24.05
CA THR A 302 -5.49 -4.78 25.50
C THR A 302 -4.82 -3.62 26.24
N THR A 303 -4.23 -2.64 25.55
CA THR A 303 -3.59 -1.45 26.15
C THR A 303 -4.47 -0.77 27.21
N ARG A 304 -5.77 -0.59 26.95
CA ARG A 304 -6.71 0.01 27.92
C ARG A 304 -6.89 -0.83 29.17
N VAL A 305 -6.81 -2.15 29.04
CA VAL A 305 -7.03 -3.11 30.14
C VAL A 305 -5.75 -3.31 30.95
N VAL A 306 -4.61 -3.44 30.28
CA VAL A 306 -3.32 -3.77 30.90
C VAL A 306 -2.61 -2.53 31.42
N ALA A 307 -2.55 -1.46 30.61
CA ALA A 307 -1.86 -0.22 30.98
C ALA A 307 -2.81 0.85 31.55
N GLY A 308 -4.13 0.71 31.37
CA GLY A 308 -5.10 1.72 31.81
C GLY A 308 -5.12 2.99 30.95
N VAL A 309 -4.52 2.96 29.75
CA VAL A 309 -4.33 4.13 28.88
C VAL A 309 -5.19 4.04 27.63
N GLY A 310 -5.89 5.12 27.29
CA GLY A 310 -6.62 5.27 26.05
C GLY A 310 -7.67 6.38 26.11
N VAL A 311 -8.30 6.64 24.97
CA VAL A 311 -9.42 7.58 24.83
C VAL A 311 -10.50 6.93 23.98
N PRO A 312 -11.80 7.05 24.32
CA PRO A 312 -12.91 6.61 23.44
C PRO A 312 -12.74 7.14 22.01
N GLN A 313 -12.91 6.27 21.02
CA GLN A 313 -12.34 6.50 19.69
C GLN A 313 -12.93 7.70 18.97
N LEU A 314 -14.24 7.93 19.12
CA LEU A 314 -14.91 9.05 18.47
C LEU A 314 -14.43 10.39 19.04
N THR A 315 -14.33 10.48 20.37
CA THR A 315 -13.73 11.65 21.04
C THR A 315 -12.29 11.88 20.63
N ALA A 316 -11.47 10.82 20.55
CA ALA A 316 -10.08 10.94 20.11
C ALA A 316 -9.98 11.51 18.68
N ILE A 317 -10.82 11.05 17.76
CA ILE A 317 -10.90 11.57 16.39
C ILE A 317 -11.26 13.06 16.42
N MET A 318 -12.35 13.42 17.11
CA MET A 318 -12.82 14.82 17.16
C MET A 318 -11.77 15.77 17.74
N ASP A 319 -11.08 15.37 18.80
CA ASP A 319 -10.03 16.17 19.44
C ASP A 319 -8.84 16.42 18.49
N VAL A 320 -8.39 15.38 17.78
CA VAL A 320 -7.27 15.50 16.83
C VAL A 320 -7.70 16.29 15.59
N VAL A 321 -8.89 16.04 15.07
CA VAL A 321 -9.45 16.73 13.89
C VAL A 321 -9.58 18.24 14.13
N ALA A 322 -9.93 18.67 15.34
CA ALA A 322 -10.02 20.09 15.68
C ALA A 322 -8.71 20.84 15.37
N ILE A 323 -7.56 20.26 15.71
CA ILE A 323 -6.24 20.82 15.42
C ILE A 323 -5.84 20.59 13.97
N ALA A 324 -6.04 19.37 13.47
CA ALA A 324 -5.54 18.96 12.16
C ALA A 324 -6.20 19.73 11.01
N ARG A 325 -7.50 20.05 11.14
CA ARG A 325 -8.25 20.85 10.14
C ARG A 325 -7.70 22.26 9.98
N GLU A 326 -7.35 22.93 11.08
CA GLU A 326 -6.78 24.29 11.04
C GLU A 326 -5.45 24.33 10.26
N LYS A 327 -4.71 23.22 10.25
CA LYS A 327 -3.42 23.08 9.57
C LYS A 327 -3.51 22.37 8.22
N GLY A 328 -4.71 21.98 7.79
CA GLY A 328 -4.96 21.23 6.56
C GLY A 328 -4.25 19.87 6.50
N VAL A 329 -4.12 19.19 7.64
CA VAL A 329 -3.46 17.87 7.76
C VAL A 329 -4.54 16.80 7.86
N PRO A 330 -4.57 15.80 6.96
CA PRO A 330 -5.55 14.72 7.02
C PRO A 330 -5.42 13.83 8.26
N VAL A 331 -6.55 13.24 8.68
CA VAL A 331 -6.66 12.37 9.85
C VAL A 331 -7.14 10.98 9.45
N ILE A 332 -6.47 9.96 9.99
CA ILE A 332 -6.79 8.55 9.81
C ILE A 332 -7.35 7.99 11.11
N ALA A 333 -8.58 7.48 11.10
CA ALA A 333 -9.14 6.76 12.24
C ALA A 333 -8.70 5.29 12.23
N ASP A 334 -7.94 4.86 13.24
CA ASP A 334 -7.36 3.52 13.35
C ASP A 334 -7.96 2.72 14.52
N GLY A 335 -8.73 1.68 14.18
CA GLY A 335 -9.30 0.72 15.13
C GLY A 335 -10.69 1.04 15.68
N GLY A 336 -11.30 0.04 16.32
CA GLY A 336 -12.64 0.11 16.94
C GLY A 336 -13.83 -0.05 15.98
N ILE A 337 -13.57 -0.12 14.67
CA ILE A 337 -14.60 -0.26 13.63
C ILE A 337 -15.04 -1.72 13.54
N LYS A 338 -16.32 -1.98 13.78
CA LYS A 338 -16.93 -3.33 13.69
C LYS A 338 -17.84 -3.45 12.48
N TYR A 339 -18.49 -2.35 12.09
CA TYR A 339 -19.48 -2.33 11.02
C TYR A 339 -19.26 -1.14 10.08
N SER A 340 -19.88 -1.19 8.89
CA SER A 340 -19.86 -0.08 7.94
C SER A 340 -20.40 1.23 8.53
N GLY A 341 -21.38 1.17 9.43
CA GLY A 341 -21.87 2.34 10.16
C GLY A 341 -20.80 3.04 11.01
N ASP A 342 -19.84 2.31 11.56
CA ASP A 342 -18.75 2.89 12.36
C ASP A 342 -17.76 3.65 11.45
N ILE A 343 -17.54 3.16 10.23
CA ILE A 343 -16.78 3.88 9.19
C ILE A 343 -17.44 5.23 8.93
N VAL A 344 -18.76 5.23 8.68
CA VAL A 344 -19.51 6.47 8.42
C VAL A 344 -19.43 7.42 9.62
N LYS A 345 -19.53 6.93 10.86
CA LYS A 345 -19.39 7.76 12.07
C LYS A 345 -17.99 8.36 12.20
N ALA A 346 -16.93 7.59 11.91
CA ALA A 346 -15.56 8.08 11.95
C ALA A 346 -15.32 9.21 10.93
N LEU A 347 -15.80 9.01 9.69
CA LEU A 347 -15.72 10.02 8.63
C LEU A 347 -16.56 11.27 8.99
N ALA A 348 -17.76 11.08 9.53
CA ALA A 348 -18.61 12.19 9.98
C ALA A 348 -18.02 12.97 11.16
N ALA A 349 -17.25 12.30 12.04
CA ALA A 349 -16.46 12.95 13.09
C ALA A 349 -15.25 13.74 12.55
N GLY A 350 -14.94 13.57 11.26
CA GLY A 350 -14.01 14.40 10.51
C GLY A 350 -12.70 13.74 10.15
N ALA A 351 -12.55 12.42 10.34
CA ALA A 351 -11.46 11.68 9.73
C ALA A 351 -11.61 11.66 8.20
N ASP A 352 -10.50 11.72 7.48
CA ASP A 352 -10.47 11.67 6.02
C ASP A 352 -10.45 10.23 5.50
N THR A 353 -9.85 9.32 6.28
CA THR A 353 -9.76 7.88 5.96
C THR A 353 -9.92 7.03 7.22
N VAL A 354 -10.26 5.75 7.04
CA VAL A 354 -10.27 4.76 8.13
C VAL A 354 -9.30 3.61 7.85
N MET A 355 -8.52 3.24 8.86
CA MET A 355 -7.62 2.09 8.82
C MET A 355 -8.31 0.86 9.40
N LEU A 356 -8.40 -0.20 8.59
CA LEU A 356 -9.11 -1.43 8.92
C LEU A 356 -8.14 -2.59 9.16
N GLY A 357 -8.36 -3.31 10.26
CA GLY A 357 -7.67 -4.57 10.58
C GLY A 357 -8.63 -5.76 10.43
N SER A 358 -9.44 -6.03 11.45
CA SER A 358 -10.25 -7.24 11.56
C SER A 358 -11.26 -7.47 10.43
N LEU A 359 -11.76 -6.40 9.80
CA LEU A 359 -12.69 -6.51 8.68
C LEU A 359 -12.02 -7.05 7.40
N LEU A 360 -10.69 -6.85 7.28
CA LEU A 360 -9.90 -7.28 6.12
C LEU A 360 -9.10 -8.55 6.39
N ALA A 361 -8.83 -8.89 7.65
CA ALA A 361 -8.03 -10.05 8.03
C ALA A 361 -8.62 -11.40 7.56
N GLY A 362 -9.92 -11.47 7.28
CA GLY A 362 -10.61 -12.68 6.85
C GLY A 362 -10.71 -12.89 5.34
N THR A 363 -10.19 -11.99 4.50
CA THR A 363 -10.30 -12.11 3.03
C THR A 363 -9.25 -13.06 2.45
N ASP A 364 -9.40 -13.43 1.18
CA ASP A 364 -8.42 -14.20 0.44
C ASP A 364 -7.03 -13.54 0.44
N GLU A 365 -6.95 -12.23 0.22
CA GLU A 365 -5.71 -11.49 0.00
C GLU A 365 -4.94 -11.16 1.27
N SER A 366 -5.55 -11.30 2.45
CA SER A 366 -4.85 -11.11 3.71
C SER A 366 -3.79 -12.20 3.92
N PRO A 367 -2.64 -11.89 4.55
CA PRO A 367 -1.68 -12.91 4.93
C PRO A 367 -2.24 -13.80 6.04
N GLY A 368 -1.76 -15.04 6.10
CA GLY A 368 -2.14 -16.01 7.13
C GLY A 368 -2.99 -17.17 6.61
N GLU A 369 -2.94 -18.28 7.34
CA GLU A 369 -3.56 -19.53 6.93
C GLU A 369 -5.07 -19.59 7.22
N ARG A 370 -5.79 -20.28 6.34
CA ARG A 370 -7.19 -20.66 6.56
C ARG A 370 -7.25 -21.86 7.51
N VAL A 371 -7.99 -21.70 8.60
CA VAL A 371 -8.17 -22.72 9.63
C VAL A 371 -9.63 -23.14 9.68
N ILE A 372 -9.89 -24.44 9.79
CA ILE A 372 -11.24 -24.98 10.00
C ILE A 372 -11.49 -25.10 11.50
N TYR A 373 -12.56 -24.48 11.99
CA TYR A 373 -12.99 -24.60 13.38
C TYR A 373 -14.49 -24.82 13.45
N LYS A 374 -14.91 -25.92 14.10
CA LYS A 374 -16.32 -26.34 14.20
C LYS A 374 -17.05 -26.33 12.85
N GLY A 375 -16.38 -26.82 11.80
CA GLY A 375 -16.93 -26.92 10.45
C GLY A 375 -17.04 -25.59 9.68
N ARG A 376 -16.56 -24.47 10.25
CA ARG A 376 -16.51 -23.17 9.56
C ARG A 376 -15.07 -22.75 9.31
N SER A 377 -14.86 -21.96 8.26
CA SER A 377 -13.55 -21.44 7.89
C SER A 377 -13.27 -20.11 8.56
N PHE A 378 -12.04 -19.96 9.06
CA PHE A 378 -11.52 -18.78 9.73
C PHE A 378 -10.12 -18.47 9.20
N LYS A 379 -9.64 -17.25 9.43
CA LYS A 379 -8.22 -16.90 9.32
C LYS A 379 -7.66 -16.47 10.68
N THR A 380 -6.39 -16.74 10.90
CA THR A 380 -5.67 -16.30 12.11
C THR A 380 -5.53 -14.78 12.10
N TYR A 381 -5.77 -14.13 13.24
CA TYR A 381 -5.69 -12.68 13.38
C TYR A 381 -5.09 -12.31 14.73
N ARG A 382 -4.05 -11.47 14.75
CA ARG A 382 -3.32 -11.15 15.99
C ARG A 382 -2.96 -9.69 16.13
N GLY A 383 -2.96 -9.22 17.37
CA GLY A 383 -2.59 -7.84 17.71
C GLY A 383 -1.10 -7.66 17.61
N MET A 384 -0.65 -6.49 17.14
CA MET A 384 0.78 -6.18 17.15
C MET A 384 1.37 -6.22 18.56
N GLY A 385 0.56 -6.06 19.61
CA GLY A 385 0.97 -6.21 21.01
C GLY A 385 0.81 -7.62 21.57
N SER A 386 0.38 -8.60 20.76
CA SER A 386 0.32 -10.00 21.21
C SER A 386 1.73 -10.57 21.34
N LEU A 387 1.86 -11.62 22.16
CA LEU A 387 3.17 -12.23 22.39
C LEU A 387 3.81 -12.72 21.09
N ALA A 388 3.07 -13.44 20.24
CA ALA A 388 3.63 -13.94 18.98
C ALA A 388 3.98 -12.83 17.98
N ALA A 389 3.23 -11.73 17.92
CA ALA A 389 3.58 -10.60 17.07
C ALA A 389 4.83 -9.86 17.57
N MET A 390 4.94 -9.69 18.89
CA MET A 390 6.12 -9.10 19.52
C MET A 390 7.36 -9.96 19.30
N GLU A 391 7.25 -11.28 19.44
CA GLU A 391 8.34 -12.20 19.09
C GLU A 391 8.72 -12.15 17.60
N ALA A 392 7.76 -11.86 16.72
CA ALA A 392 7.96 -11.69 15.29
C ALA A 392 8.44 -10.28 14.86
N GLY A 393 8.72 -9.36 15.78
CA GLY A 393 9.39 -8.09 15.47
C GLY A 393 8.61 -6.80 15.76
N SER A 394 7.50 -6.85 16.51
CA SER A 394 6.77 -5.64 16.92
C SER A 394 7.15 -5.08 18.30
N LYS A 395 8.20 -5.59 18.98
CA LYS A 395 8.58 -5.20 20.35
C LYS A 395 8.85 -3.70 20.52
N ASP A 396 9.50 -3.08 19.54
CA ASP A 396 9.86 -1.66 19.56
C ASP A 396 8.63 -0.75 19.60
N ARG A 397 7.52 -1.18 18.97
CA ARG A 397 6.24 -0.46 18.99
C ARG A 397 5.73 -0.24 20.41
N TYR A 398 6.03 -1.18 21.32
CA TYR A 398 5.61 -1.20 22.72
C TYR A 398 6.77 -0.96 23.69
N PHE A 399 7.91 -0.43 23.21
CA PHE A 399 9.08 -0.08 24.02
C PHE A 399 9.70 -1.26 24.79
N GLN A 400 9.63 -2.47 24.22
CA GLN A 400 10.06 -3.72 24.88
C GLN A 400 11.20 -4.46 24.16
N THR A 401 11.98 -3.77 23.32
CA THR A 401 13.06 -4.38 22.50
C THR A 401 14.04 -5.21 23.32
N ASP A 402 14.52 -4.72 24.46
CA ASP A 402 15.53 -5.38 25.29
C ASP A 402 14.94 -6.19 26.46
N SER A 403 13.62 -6.36 26.49
CA SER A 403 12.93 -7.02 27.62
C SER A 403 13.00 -8.55 27.50
N LYS A 404 13.54 -9.21 28.53
CA LYS A 404 13.57 -10.69 28.63
C LYS A 404 12.19 -11.30 28.93
N LYS A 405 11.31 -10.55 29.57
CA LYS A 405 9.93 -10.93 29.86
C LYS A 405 9.01 -9.88 29.26
N LEU A 406 8.19 -10.29 28.30
CA LEU A 406 7.28 -9.40 27.59
C LEU A 406 5.99 -9.19 28.39
N VAL A 407 5.44 -7.98 28.31
CA VAL A 407 4.12 -7.58 28.82
C VAL A 407 3.25 -7.29 27.60
N PRO A 408 2.42 -8.25 27.16
CA PRO A 408 1.65 -8.09 25.93
C PRO A 408 0.50 -7.09 26.10
N GLU A 409 0.33 -6.23 25.10
CA GLU A 409 -0.76 -5.25 24.98
C GLU A 409 -1.74 -5.61 23.85
N GLY A 410 -1.75 -6.88 23.46
CA GLY A 410 -2.71 -7.44 22.52
C GLY A 410 -2.93 -8.93 22.71
N VAL A 411 -3.90 -9.46 21.97
CA VAL A 411 -4.30 -10.87 21.99
C VAL A 411 -4.27 -11.48 20.60
N GLU A 412 -4.35 -12.81 20.57
CA GLU A 412 -4.49 -13.61 19.36
C GLU A 412 -5.91 -14.16 19.26
N GLY A 413 -6.42 -14.21 18.05
CA GLY A 413 -7.77 -14.67 17.77
C GLY A 413 -7.92 -15.20 16.36
N ARG A 414 -9.16 -15.33 15.94
CA ARG A 414 -9.54 -15.78 14.61
C ARG A 414 -10.71 -14.95 14.15
N VAL A 415 -10.71 -14.60 12.86
CA VAL A 415 -11.84 -13.94 12.22
C VAL A 415 -12.49 -14.89 11.22
N PRO A 416 -13.82 -14.84 11.04
CA PRO A 416 -14.47 -15.61 9.97
C PRO A 416 -13.80 -15.33 8.62
N TYR A 417 -13.69 -16.36 7.80
CA TYR A 417 -13.30 -16.19 6.40
C TYR A 417 -14.46 -15.52 5.64
N VAL A 418 -14.18 -14.48 4.87
CA VAL A 418 -15.20 -13.58 4.28
C VAL A 418 -15.11 -13.40 2.76
N GLY A 419 -14.23 -14.13 2.09
CA GLY A 419 -14.16 -14.14 0.64
C GLY A 419 -13.33 -15.33 0.23
#